data_AF-A0A238JPJ1-F1
#
_entry.id   AF-A0A238JPJ1-F1
#
_cell.length_a   1.000
_cell.length_b   1.000
_cell.length_c   1.000
_cell.angle_alpha   90.00
_cell.angle_beta   90.00
_cell.angle_gamma   90.00
#
_symmetry.space_group_name_H-M   'P 1'
#
loop_
_entity.id
_entity.type
_entity.pdbx_description
1 polymer ?
#
loop_
_entity_poly.entity_id
_entity_poly.type
_entity_poly.pdbx_seq_one_letter_code
_entity_poly.pdbx_strand_id
1 'polypeptide(L)' 'MNRAMKLTLAAIALFFLLTAGTFIWFVATWDPEKEQPVVLHLPRDTAPPGGAA' A
#
# COMPACT_ATOMS: atom_id res chain seq x y z
N MET A 1 22.03 4.69 -29.79
CA MET A 1 21.84 5.07 -28.37
C MET A 1 23.09 5.74 -27.82
N ASN A 2 22.99 7.00 -27.40
CA ASN A 2 24.12 7.70 -26.76
C ASN A 2 24.33 7.21 -25.32
N ARG A 3 25.47 7.57 -24.70
CA ARG A 3 25.82 7.11 -23.34
C ARG A 3 24.82 7.60 -22.28
N ALA A 4 24.36 8.85 -22.39
CA ALA A 4 23.39 9.42 -21.46
C ALA A 4 22.06 8.65 -21.46
N MET A 5 21.53 8.35 -22.64
CA MET A 5 20.30 7.58 -22.85
C MET A 5 20.41 6.17 -22.26
N LYS A 6 21.55 5.49 -22.42
CA LYS A 6 21.79 4.18 -21.78
C LYS A 6 21.73 4.28 -20.25
N LEU A 7 22.37 5.31 -19.68
CA LEU A 7 22.39 5.54 -18.23
C LEU A 7 20.99 5.86 -17.69
N THR A 8 20.23 6.71 -18.38
CA THR A 8 18.85 7.02 -18.00
C THR A 8 17.97 5.78 -18.00
N LEU A 9 18.04 4.95 -19.06
CA LEU A 9 17.27 3.70 -19.12
C LEU A 9 17.68 2.72 -18.02
N ALA A 10 18.98 2.60 -17.74
CA ALA A 10 19.48 1.76 -16.65
C ALA A 10 19.00 2.26 -15.27
N ALA A 11 19.00 3.57 -15.04
CA ALA A 11 18.52 4.17 -13.80
C ALA A 11 17.02 3.92 -13.59
N ILE A 12 16.21 4.07 -14.64
CA ILE A 12 14.77 3.79 -14.61
C ILE A 12 14.53 2.30 -14.32
N ALA A 13 15.24 1.40 -15.03
CA ALA A 13 15.12 -0.03 -14.80
C ALA A 13 15.49 -0.40 -13.35
N LEU A 14 16.59 0.16 -12.83
CA LEU A 14 17.01 -0.04 -11.45
C LEU A 14 15.95 0.47 -10.45
N PHE A 15 15.37 1.64 -10.69
CA PHE A 15 14.29 2.18 -9.85
C PHE A 15 13.10 1.23 -9.76
N PHE A 16 12.65 0.68 -10.89
CA PHE A 16 11.56 -0.30 -10.90
C PHE A 16 11.94 -1.60 -10.19
N LEU A 17 13.14 -2.12 -10.40
CA LEU A 17 13.62 -3.33 -9.73
C LEU A 17 13.71 -3.15 -8.22
N LEU A 18 14.21 -2.00 -7.75
CA LEU A 18 14.26 -1.68 -6.33
C LEU A 18 12.85 -1.56 -5.75
N THR A 19 11.94 -0.86 -6.44
CA THR A 19 10.55 -0.68 -5.98
C THR A 19 9.80 -2.00 -5.90
N ALA A 20 9.91 -2.85 -6.93
CA ALA A 20 9.29 -4.17 -6.92
C ALA A 20 9.92 -5.07 -5.86
N GLY A 21 11.25 -5.05 -5.72
CA GLY A 21 11.97 -5.82 -4.72
C GLY A 21 11.59 -5.44 -3.29
N THR A 22 11.53 -4.15 -2.98
CA THR A 22 11.12 -3.67 -1.65
C THR A 22 9.66 -3.98 -1.36
N PHE A 23 8.78 -3.86 -2.36
CA PHE A 23 7.36 -4.22 -2.22
C PHE A 23 7.18 -5.72 -1.96
N ILE A 24 7.84 -6.58 -2.73
CA ILE A 24 7.80 -8.04 -2.53
C ILE A 24 8.35 -8.41 -1.17
N TRP A 25 9.49 -7.83 -0.77
CA TRP A 25 10.07 -8.05 0.55
C TRP A 25 9.13 -7.61 1.68
N PHE A 26 8.49 -6.45 1.53
CA PHE A 26 7.48 -5.97 2.48
C PHE A 26 6.35 -6.99 2.63
N VAL A 27 5.73 -7.44 1.54
CA VAL A 27 4.65 -8.44 1.59
C VAL A 27 5.12 -9.77 2.18
N ALA A 28 6.33 -10.22 1.84
CA ALA A 28 6.87 -11.49 2.33
C ALA A 28 7.24 -11.47 3.82
N THR A 29 7.61 -10.31 4.35
CA THR A 29 7.95 -10.13 5.78
C THR A 29 6.80 -9.61 6.62
N TRP A 30 5.68 -9.26 5.97
CA TRP A 30 4.48 -8.79 6.62
C TRP A 30 3.85 -9.88 7.49
N ASP A 31 3.52 -9.51 8.73
CA ASP A 31 2.93 -10.40 9.73
C ASP A 31 1.52 -9.88 10.09
N PRO A 32 0.45 -10.54 9.61
CA PRO A 32 -0.92 -10.09 9.81
C PRO A 32 -1.37 -10.16 11.28
N GLU A 33 -0.73 -10.99 12.11
CA GLU A 33 -1.12 -11.15 13.53
C GLU A 33 -0.67 -9.96 14.39
N LYS A 34 0.31 -9.18 13.89
CA LYS A 34 0.78 -7.95 14.54
C LYS A 34 -0.02 -6.71 14.16
N GLU A 35 -0.95 -6.84 13.22
CA GLU A 35 -1.81 -5.72 12.85
C GLU A 35 -2.99 -5.59 13.81
N GLN A 36 -3.26 -4.36 14.26
CA GLN A 36 -4.48 -4.10 15.00
C GLN A 36 -5.67 -4.22 14.06
N PRO A 37 -6.79 -4.85 14.49
CA PRO A 37 -7.96 -4.99 13.64
C PRO A 37 -8.48 -3.60 13.24
N VAL A 38 -8.72 -3.40 11.94
CA VAL A 38 -9.37 -2.20 11.44
C VAL A 38 -10.83 -2.23 11.87
N VAL A 39 -11.13 -1.62 13.02
CA VAL A 39 -12.50 -1.48 13.51
C VAL A 39 -13.15 -0.30 12.78
N LEU A 40 -14.00 -0.61 11.79
CA LEU A 40 -14.87 0.38 11.16
C LEU A 40 -15.80 0.98 12.23
N HIS A 41 -15.47 2.18 12.70
CA HIS A 41 -16.36 2.96 13.55
C HIS A 41 -17.43 3.59 12.66
N LEU A 42 -18.49 2.84 12.37
CA LEU A 42 -19.72 3.44 11.87
C LEU A 42 -20.19 4.45 12.92
N PRO A 43 -20.43 5.72 12.56
CA PRO A 43 -21.11 6.64 13.45
C PRO A 43 -22.43 6.01 13.92
N ARG A 44 -22.62 5.85 15.22
CA ARG A 44 -23.90 5.37 15.79
C ARG A 44 -25.05 6.38 15.63
N ASP A 45 -24.79 7.52 15.01
CA ASP A 45 -25.71 8.66 14.95
C ASP A 45 -26.44 8.81 13.62
N THR A 46 -26.29 7.88 12.67
CA THR A 46 -27.12 7.87 11.45
C THR A 46 -28.45 7.14 11.64
N ALA A 47 -28.78 6.69 12.86
CA ALA A 47 -30.13 6.25 13.16
C ALA A 47 -31.06 7.48 13.15
N PRO A 48 -32.09 7.54 12.29
CA PRO A 48 -33.07 8.61 12.33
C PRO A 48 -33.69 8.68 13.74
N PRO A 49 -33.87 9.88 14.34
CA PRO A 49 -34.63 10.01 15.58
C PRO A 49 -36.07 9.61 15.31
N GLY A 50 -36.41 8.34 15.53
CA GLY A 50 -37.73 7.77 15.23
C GLY A 50 -37.78 6.29 14.83
N GLY A 51 -36.66 5.56 14.82
CA GLY A 51 -36.65 4.11 14.56
C GLY A 51 -37.27 3.31 15.72
N ALA A 52 -38.49 2.82 15.50
CA ALA A 52 -39.37 2.12 16.43
C ALA A 52 -38.77 0.87 17.10
N ALA A 53 -39.08 0.73 18.40
CA ALA A 53 -39.22 -0.53 19.11
C ALA A 53 -40.69 -0.98 19.08
#